data_AF-A0A0F9REN7-F1
#
_entry.id   AF-A0A0F9REN7-F1
#
_cell.length_a   1.000
_cell.length_b   1.000
_cell.length_c   1.000
_cell.angle_alpha   90.00
_cell.angle_beta   90.00
_cell.angle_gamma   90.00
#
_symmetry.space_group_name_H-M   'P 1'
#
loop_
_entity.id
_entity.type
_entity.pdbx_description
1 polymer ?
#
loop_
_entity_poly.entity_id
_entity_poly.type
_entity_poly.pdbx_seq_one_letter_code
_entity_poly.pdbx_strand_id
1 'polypeptide(L)'
;MHYEDNILIPRGIILAISANASNNGFFIWDVPILPIGDDYFIKITSITDSSCWELSDQFYIGLNDSSDSSDNTIYGYKVFIFLNGIFVISIVFIIWSKKIIR
;
A
#
# COMPACT_ATOMS: atom_id res chain seq x y z
N MET A 1 6.29 21.42 -2.98
CA MET A 1 5.43 21.36 -4.16
C MET A 1 5.89 20.16 -4.96
N HIS A 2 4.99 19.22 -5.23
CA HIS A 2 5.21 18.12 -6.17
C HIS A 2 4.09 18.22 -7.22
N TYR A 3 4.37 17.78 -8.45
CA TYR A 3 3.40 17.76 -9.53
C TYR A 3 2.89 16.34 -9.69
N GLU A 4 1.58 16.15 -9.56
CA GLU A 4 0.89 14.93 -9.97
C GLU A 4 -0.20 15.33 -10.97
N ASP A 5 -0.24 14.68 -12.13
CA ASP A 5 -1.23 14.94 -13.20
C ASP A 5 -1.43 16.42 -13.58
N ASN A 6 -0.34 17.18 -13.66
CA ASN A 6 -0.33 18.63 -13.94
C ASN A 6 -1.06 19.50 -12.91
N ILE A 7 -1.37 18.96 -11.72
CA ILE A 7 -1.93 19.71 -10.60
C ILE A 7 -0.79 20.05 -9.62
N LEU A 8 -0.70 21.33 -9.26
CA LEU A 8 0.17 21.79 -8.18
C LEU A 8 -0.44 21.37 -6.84
N ILE A 9 0.12 20.34 -6.21
CA ILE A 9 -0.25 19.98 -4.84
C ILE A 9 0.53 20.91 -3.88
N PRO A 10 -0.12 21.83 -3.14
CA PRO A 10 0.56 22.67 -2.17
C PRO A 10 1.04 21.80 -1.00
N ARG A 11 2.28 22.01 -0.53
CA ARG A 11 2.79 21.40 0.72
C ARG A 11 2.25 22.13 1.95
N GLY A 12 0.93 22.32 2.02
CA GLY A 12 0.24 23.07 3.05
C GLY A 12 -1.14 22.46 3.33
N ILE A 13 -2.00 23.18 4.07
CA ILE A 13 -3.38 22.75 4.25
C ILE A 13 -4.06 22.74 2.87
N ILE A 14 -4.43 21.55 2.41
CA ILE A 14 -5.06 21.34 1.11
C ILE A 14 -6.54 21.76 1.18
N LEU A 15 -7.23 21.36 2.24
CA LEU A 15 -8.65 21.61 2.44
C LEU A 15 -9.01 21.61 3.93
N ALA A 16 -9.91 22.51 4.33
CA ALA A 16 -10.55 22.45 5.64
C ALA A 16 -11.83 21.63 5.56
N ILE A 17 -11.88 20.49 6.25
CA ILE A 17 -13.02 19.56 6.24
C ILE A 17 -14.15 20.07 7.14
N SER A 18 -13.80 20.66 8.29
CA SER A 18 -14.73 21.22 9.26
C SER A 18 -14.05 22.27 10.13
N ALA A 19 -14.83 23.17 10.71
CA ALA A 19 -14.40 24.15 11.70
C ALA A 19 -15.38 24.18 12.88
N ASN A 20 -14.88 24.54 14.07
CA ASN A 20 -15.67 24.60 15.30
C ASN A 20 -16.35 23.27 15.70
N ALA A 21 -15.78 22.13 15.29
CA ALA A 21 -16.24 20.83 15.75
C ALA A 21 -16.10 20.71 17.29
N SER A 22 -17.15 20.25 17.96
CA SER A 22 -17.11 20.03 19.41
C SER A 22 -16.11 18.92 19.76
N ASN A 23 -15.32 19.13 20.82
CA ASN A 23 -14.36 18.15 21.31
C ASN A 23 -15.07 17.05 22.13
N ASN A 24 -15.78 16.15 21.43
CA ASN A 24 -16.57 15.06 22.03
C ASN A 24 -15.87 13.69 21.90
N GLY A 25 -14.56 13.68 21.63
CA GLY A 25 -13.73 12.48 21.50
C GLY A 25 -13.71 11.82 20.13
N PHE A 26 -14.74 12.00 19.30
CA PHE A 26 -14.75 11.55 17.90
C PHE A 26 -15.47 12.55 16.99
N PHE A 27 -15.09 12.54 15.71
CA PHE A 27 -15.71 13.34 14.66
C PHE A 27 -15.79 12.50 13.38
N ILE A 28 -17.00 12.35 12.84
CA ILE A 28 -17.23 11.65 11.57
C ILE A 28 -17.25 12.71 10.47
N TRP A 29 -16.53 12.49 9.38
CA TRP A 29 -16.54 13.37 8.22
C TRP A 29 -16.62 12.56 6.93
N ASP A 30 -17.13 13.21 5.88
CA ASP A 30 -17.09 12.69 4.53
C ASP A 30 -15.73 12.99 3.90
N VAL A 31 -15.09 11.96 3.33
CA VAL A 31 -13.81 12.14 2.64
C VAL A 31 -14.05 12.95 1.36
N PRO A 32 -13.39 14.10 1.19
CA PRO A 32 -13.55 14.93 0.00
C PRO A 32 -12.98 14.26 -1.25
N ILE A 33 -13.42 14.68 -2.43
CA ILE A 33 -12.87 14.21 -3.71
C ILE A 33 -11.47 14.84 -3.87
N LEU A 34 -10.44 14.04 -3.61
CA LEU A 34 -9.04 14.40 -3.75
C LEU A 34 -8.34 13.45 -4.74
N PRO A 35 -7.24 13.89 -5.37
CA PRO A 35 -6.41 13.01 -6.18
C PRO A 35 -5.96 11.77 -5.40
N ILE A 36 -5.79 10.66 -6.10
CA ILE A 36 -5.23 9.44 -5.52
C ILE A 36 -3.77 9.72 -5.14
N GLY A 37 -3.35 9.33 -3.94
CA GLY A 37 -1.99 9.60 -3.45
C GLY A 37 -1.75 9.08 -2.05
N ASP A 38 -0.48 8.91 -1.69
CA ASP A 38 -0.03 8.39 -0.38
C ASP A 38 0.50 9.46 0.56
N ASP A 39 0.45 10.75 0.20
CA ASP A 39 1.07 11.86 0.91
C ASP A 39 0.07 12.70 1.74
N TYR A 40 -1.04 12.11 2.16
CA TYR A 40 -2.07 12.78 2.94
C TYR A 40 -1.85 12.69 4.44
N PHE A 41 -2.22 13.78 5.13
CA PHE A 41 -2.20 13.93 6.58
C PHE A 41 -3.46 14.68 7.04
N ILE A 42 -3.92 14.39 8.25
CA ILE A 42 -5.00 15.12 8.89
C ILE A 42 -4.39 16.02 9.94
N LYS A 43 -4.75 17.32 9.89
CA LYS A 43 -4.38 18.27 10.93
C LYS A 43 -5.62 18.68 11.72
N ILE A 44 -5.56 18.57 13.04
CA ILE A 44 -6.56 19.09 13.95
C ILE A 44 -5.95 20.29 14.68
N THR A 45 -6.68 21.39 14.80
CA THR A 45 -6.19 22.61 15.46
C THR A 45 -7.30 23.23 16.29
N SER A 46 -6.97 23.62 17.51
CA SER A 46 -7.90 24.33 18.39
C SER A 46 -8.17 25.75 17.86
N ILE A 47 -9.43 26.14 17.89
CA ILE A 47 -9.88 27.48 17.46
C ILE A 47 -9.58 28.56 18.51
N THR A 48 -9.41 28.17 19.78
CA THR A 48 -9.16 29.09 20.90
C THR A 48 -7.67 29.19 21.24
N ASP A 49 -6.87 28.18 20.88
CA ASP A 49 -5.43 28.14 21.10
C ASP A 49 -4.73 27.54 19.89
N SER A 50 -4.15 28.39 19.04
CA SER A 50 -3.47 27.96 17.82
C SER A 50 -2.18 27.18 18.05
N SER A 51 -1.65 27.17 19.28
CA SER A 51 -0.49 26.34 19.64
C SER A 51 -0.88 24.89 19.91
N CYS A 52 -2.16 24.63 20.17
CA CYS A 52 -2.72 23.30 20.39
C CYS A 52 -3.20 22.72 19.06
N TRP A 53 -2.37 21.87 18.46
CA TRP A 53 -2.67 21.14 17.24
C TRP A 53 -1.96 19.80 17.22
N GLU A 54 -2.48 18.89 16.41
CA GLU A 54 -1.90 17.57 16.20
C GLU A 54 -2.01 17.19 14.72
N LEU A 55 -1.07 16.38 14.26
CA LEU A 55 -1.03 15.83 12.91
C LEU A 55 -1.18 14.31 13.02
N SER A 56 -1.98 13.70 12.15
CA SER A 56 -2.03 12.24 12.03
C SER A 56 -0.76 11.68 11.41
N ASP A 57 -0.65 10.36 11.44
CA ASP A 57 0.26 9.64 10.55
C ASP A 57 -0.14 9.84 9.08
N GLN A 58 0.83 9.56 8.19
CA GLN A 58 0.64 9.57 6.74
C GLN A 58 -0.30 8.44 6.30
N PHE A 59 -1.20 8.72 5.36
CA PHE A 59 -2.12 7.72 4.82
C PHE A 59 -2.39 7.87 3.33
N TYR A 60 -2.88 6.79 2.73
CA TYR A 60 -3.23 6.70 1.31
C TYR A 60 -4.71 6.95 1.07
N ILE A 61 -5.02 7.83 0.13
CA ILE A 61 -6.36 7.98 -0.46
C ILE A 61 -6.29 7.37 -1.85
N GLY A 62 -7.10 6.34 -2.08
CA GLY A 62 -7.19 5.69 -3.37
C GLY A 62 -8.55 5.10 -3.63
N LEU A 63 -8.67 4.47 -4.79
CA LEU A 63 -9.84 3.66 -5.07
C LEU A 63 -9.84 2.49 -4.08
N ASN A 64 -11.01 2.18 -3.53
CA ASN A 64 -11.25 0.88 -2.93
C ASN A 64 -11.16 -0.12 -4.05
N ASP A 65 -9.96 -0.62 -4.34
CA ASP A 65 -9.82 -1.71 -5.26
C ASP A 65 -10.30 -2.96 -4.53
N SER A 66 -11.60 -3.21 -4.64
CA SER A 66 -12.20 -4.50 -4.34
C SER A 66 -11.93 -5.52 -5.44
N SER A 67 -10.95 -5.26 -6.33
CA SER A 67 -10.14 -6.35 -6.85
C SER A 67 -9.38 -6.97 -5.67
N ASP A 68 -10.13 -7.78 -4.93
CA ASP A 68 -9.64 -8.96 -4.26
C ASP A 68 -8.78 -9.65 -5.32
N SER A 69 -7.49 -9.34 -5.31
CA SER A 69 -6.54 -10.20 -5.97
C SER A 69 -6.72 -11.50 -5.21
N SER A 70 -7.49 -12.39 -5.84
CA SER A 70 -7.34 -13.81 -5.66
C SER A 70 -5.92 -14.16 -6.12
N ASP A 71 -4.92 -13.60 -5.44
CA ASP A 71 -3.59 -14.09 -5.35
C ASP A 71 -3.75 -15.41 -4.60
N ASN A 72 -4.22 -16.42 -5.35
CA ASN A 72 -4.10 -17.84 -5.04
C ASN A 72 -2.62 -18.26 -5.09
N THR A 73 -1.75 -17.38 -4.62
CA THR A 73 -0.33 -17.60 -4.41
C THR A 73 -0.23 -18.54 -3.23
N ILE A 74 -0.37 -19.84 -3.49
CA ILE A 74 -0.16 -20.89 -2.50
C ILE A 74 1.31 -20.79 -2.07
N TYR A 75 1.57 -20.19 -0.91
CA TYR A 75 2.92 -20.12 -0.35
C TYR A 75 3.54 -21.52 -0.35
N GLY A 76 4.58 -21.73 -1.18
CA GLY A 76 5.26 -23.02 -1.34
C GLY A 76 5.19 -23.67 -2.73
N TYR A 77 4.33 -23.23 -3.67
CA TYR A 77 4.33 -23.82 -5.02
C TYR A 77 5.69 -23.64 -5.73
N LYS A 78 6.39 -22.52 -5.47
CA LYS A 78 7.75 -22.29 -5.96
C LYS A 78 8.70 -23.38 -5.48
N VAL A 79 8.65 -23.74 -4.19
CA VAL A 79 9.47 -24.81 -3.60
C VAL A 79 9.17 -26.16 -4.25
N PHE A 80 7.89 -26.48 -4.48
CA PHE A 80 7.50 -27.71 -5.17
C PHE A 80 8.05 -27.78 -6.60
N ILE A 81 7.96 -26.70 -7.38
CA ILE A 81 8.50 -26.64 -8.75
C ILE A 81 10.03 -26.80 -8.74
N PHE A 82 10.73 -26.14 -7.80
CA PHE A 82 12.19 -26.28 -7.66
C PHE A 82 12.61 -27.72 -7.34
N LEU A 83 11.92 -28.39 -6.40
CA LEU A 83 12.22 -29.78 -6.03
C LEU A 83 11.97 -30.77 -7.18
N ASN A 84 10.87 -30.60 -7.91
CA ASN A 84 10.58 -31.43 -9.09
C ASN A 84 11.63 -31.21 -10.19
N GLY A 85 12.07 -29.97 -10.41
CA GLY A 85 13.15 -29.66 -11.35
C GLY A 85 14.45 -30.37 -11.01
N ILE A 86 14.89 -30.32 -9.75
CA ILE A 86 16.10 -31.00 -9.29
C ILE A 86 15.99 -32.53 -9.46
N PHE A 87 14.82 -33.09 -9.17
CA PHE A 87 14.56 -34.53 -9.31
C PHE A 87 14.71 -35.00 -10.76
N VAL A 88 14.12 -34.28 -11.71
CA VAL A 88 14.23 -34.60 -13.14
C VAL A 88 15.67 -34.48 -13.62
N ILE A 89 16.38 -33.41 -13.23
CA ILE A 89 17.78 -33.20 -13.59
C ILE A 89 18.67 -34.35 -13.05
N SER A 90 18.39 -34.81 -11.82
CA SER A 90 19.11 -35.93 -11.20
C SER A 90 18.92 -37.24 -11.97
N ILE A 91 17.70 -37.54 -12.43
CA ILE A 91 17.42 -38.72 -13.26
C ILE A 91 18.20 -38.67 -14.58
N VAL A 92 18.17 -37.53 -15.27
CA VAL A 92 18.90 -37.34 -16.53
C VAL A 92 20.39 -37.56 -16.33
N PHE A 93 20.96 -37.02 -15.24
CA PHE A 93 22.36 -37.19 -14.89
C PHE A 93 22.72 -38.66 -14.64
N ILE A 94 21.86 -39.41 -13.92
CA ILE A 94 22.06 -40.85 -13.66
C ILE A 94 22.00 -41.68 -14.95
N ILE A 95 21.11 -41.34 -15.88
CA ILE A 95 21.01 -42.05 -17.16
C ILE A 95 22.24 -41.76 -18.03
N TRP A 96 22.67 -40.50 -18.06
CA TRP A 96 23.84 -40.10 -18.83
C TRP A 96 25.12 -40.73 -18.29
N SER A 97 25.31 -40.76 -16.96
CA SER A 97 26.47 -41.40 -16.34
C SER A 97 26.52 -42.91 -16.62
N LYS A 98 25.37 -43.60 -16.62
CA LYS A 98 25.29 -45.03 -16.99
C LYS A 98 25.60 -45.31 -18.46
N LYS A 99 25.33 -44.36 -19.36
CA LYS A 99 25.64 -44.49 -20.80
C LYS A 99 27.12 -44.27 -21.11
N ILE A 100 27.83 -43.52 -20.27
CA ILE A 100 29.27 -43.24 -20.42
C ILE A 100 30.17 -44.38 -19.90
N ILE A 101 29.68 -45.19 -18.96
CA ILE A 101 30.44 -46.28 -18.32
C ILE A 101 30.31 -47.61 -19.09
N ARG A 102 29.59 -47.64 -20.22
CA ARG A 102 29.40 -48.82 -21.07
C ARG A 102 30.02 -48.60 -22.44
#